data_AF-A0A562J3X7-F1
#
_entry.id   AF-A0A562J3X7-F1
#
_cell.length_a   1.000
_cell.length_b   1.000
_cell.length_c   1.000
_cell.angle_alpha   90.00
_cell.angle_beta   90.00
_cell.angle_gamma   90.00
#
_symmetry.space_group_name_H-M   'P 1'
#
loop_
_entity.id
_entity.type
_entity.pdbx_description
1 polymer ?
#
loop_
_entity_poly.entity_id
_entity_poly.type
_entity_poly.pdbx_seq_one_letter_code
_entity_poly.pdbx_strand_id
1 'polypeptide(L)'
;MIKIQSLPLDNISVSSSYGPRNITVDGVKYWWHNGVDFYAEENTPVYAVASGTVKAARFNDGGYGYYVAIDHGNYGTLYAHLNRTSVFAGSSVEAGSIIGYSGKTGAVTGPHLHFEIRITPYENFWDRVECDSSVFMRTVDPMLFIEEYQKLPEDLSVESAREIVKTKASLEDKTMDYIVNDYRYGHDLVKKLAKALQ
;
A
#
# COMPACT_ATOMS: atom_id res chain seq x y z
N MET A 1 14.15 3.86 -9.94
CA MET A 1 13.37 4.86 -9.16
C MET A 1 12.21 4.11 -8.52
N ILE A 2 11.88 4.37 -7.26
CA ILE A 2 10.72 3.72 -6.61
C ILE A 2 9.46 4.35 -7.20
N LYS A 3 8.51 3.52 -7.63
CA LYS A 3 7.24 3.98 -8.19
C LYS A 3 6.13 3.01 -7.82
N ILE A 4 5.13 3.48 -7.09
CA ILE A 4 3.91 2.70 -6.88
C ILE A 4 2.92 2.94 -8.01
N GLN A 5 2.15 1.92 -8.33
CA GLN A 5 1.17 1.84 -9.41
C GLN A 5 -0.24 1.54 -8.89
N SER A 6 -0.36 1.16 -7.62
CA SER A 6 -1.62 0.97 -6.91
C SER A 6 -1.48 1.37 -5.44
N LEU A 7 -2.61 1.61 -4.77
CA LEU A 7 -2.66 1.75 -3.31
C LEU A 7 -2.69 0.36 -2.65
N PRO A 8 -2.13 0.22 -1.44
CA PRO A 8 -2.16 -1.05 -0.70
C PRO A 8 -3.56 -1.40 -0.15
N LEU A 9 -4.46 -0.42 -0.06
CA LEU A 9 -5.86 -0.52 0.38
C LEU A 9 -6.73 0.42 -0.46
N ASP A 10 -8.05 0.16 -0.48
CA ASP A 10 -9.02 1.03 -1.16
C ASP A 10 -9.16 2.40 -0.49
N ASN A 11 -8.98 2.46 0.83
CA ASN A 11 -8.98 3.69 1.61
C ASN A 11 -7.70 3.79 2.43
N ILE A 12 -7.01 4.92 2.32
CA ILE A 12 -5.78 5.20 3.06
C ILE A 12 -6.11 6.14 4.21
N SER A 13 -6.07 5.61 5.43
CA SER A 13 -6.23 6.37 6.66
C SER A 13 -5.11 5.99 7.62
N VAL A 14 -4.17 6.90 7.85
CA VAL A 14 -3.01 6.65 8.71
C VAL A 14 -3.45 6.57 10.16
N SER A 15 -3.17 5.45 10.82
CA SER A 15 -3.32 5.28 12.27
C SER A 15 -2.00 5.46 13.02
N SER A 16 -0.86 5.14 12.39
CA SER A 16 0.48 5.39 12.93
C SER A 16 1.48 5.73 11.83
N SER A 17 2.18 6.85 11.98
CA SER A 17 3.15 7.35 11.00
C SER A 17 4.49 6.62 11.05
N TYR A 18 5.25 6.70 9.96
CA TYR A 18 6.63 6.27 9.87
C TYR A 18 7.56 7.05 10.83
N GLY A 19 8.62 6.41 11.30
CA GLY A 19 9.72 7.08 12.00
C GLY A 19 9.76 6.88 13.53
N PRO A 20 10.38 7.81 14.28
CA PRO A 20 10.52 7.69 15.73
C PRO A 20 9.17 7.59 16.43
N ARG A 21 9.06 6.64 17.38
CA ARG A 21 7.88 6.51 18.26
C ARG A 21 8.29 6.17 19.69
N ASN A 22 7.35 6.20 20.61
CA ASN A 22 7.56 5.77 22.00
C ASN A 22 6.30 5.04 22.47
N ILE A 23 6.15 3.80 22.03
CA ILE A 23 4.99 2.97 22.36
C ILE A 23 5.42 1.67 23.04
N THR A 24 4.52 1.07 23.80
CA THR A 24 4.70 -0.26 24.39
C THR A 24 3.61 -1.20 23.89
N VAL A 25 4.00 -2.33 23.33
CA VAL A 25 3.10 -3.40 22.87
C VAL A 25 3.53 -4.69 23.56
N ASP A 26 2.61 -5.35 24.26
CA ASP A 26 2.87 -6.57 25.04
C ASP A 26 4.10 -6.48 25.98
N GLY A 27 4.30 -5.31 26.58
CA GLY A 27 5.42 -5.05 27.50
C GLY A 27 6.75 -4.72 26.82
N VAL A 28 6.83 -4.73 25.49
CA VAL A 28 8.01 -4.39 24.71
C VAL A 28 7.94 -2.94 24.23
N LYS A 29 9.01 -2.16 24.44
CA LYS A 29 9.12 -0.78 23.96
C LYS A 29 9.60 -0.74 22.51
N TYR A 30 8.91 0.06 21.70
CA TYR A 30 9.27 0.34 20.31
C TYR A 30 9.61 1.83 20.16
N TRP A 31 10.82 2.09 19.70
CA TRP A 31 11.37 3.44 19.53
C TRP A 31 11.33 3.94 18.09
N TRP A 32 11.04 3.04 17.16
CA TRP A 32 11.01 3.30 15.73
C TRP A 32 9.89 2.52 15.05
N HIS A 33 9.40 3.06 13.95
CA HIS A 33 8.40 2.47 13.08
C HIS A 33 8.92 2.42 11.64
N ASN A 34 9.16 1.19 11.15
CA ASN A 34 9.75 0.92 9.83
C ASN A 34 8.77 1.11 8.65
N GLY A 35 7.51 1.42 8.95
CA GLY A 35 6.45 1.51 7.98
C GLY A 35 5.39 2.51 8.42
N VAL A 36 4.23 2.43 7.78
CA VAL A 36 3.04 3.19 8.16
C VAL A 36 1.93 2.20 8.44
N ASP A 37 1.18 2.47 9.49
CA ASP A 37 -0.01 1.70 9.83
C ASP A 37 -1.22 2.41 9.24
N PHE A 38 -1.99 1.67 8.44
CA PHE A 38 -3.26 2.12 7.89
C PHE A 38 -4.41 1.44 8.60
N TYR A 39 -5.41 2.22 9.02
CA TYR A 39 -6.65 1.67 9.53
C TYR A 39 -7.28 0.73 8.49
N ALA A 40 -7.54 -0.50 8.91
CA ALA A 40 -8.24 -1.49 8.12
C ALA A 40 -8.94 -2.47 9.07
N GLU A 41 -10.22 -2.76 8.81
CA GLU A 41 -10.93 -3.84 9.51
C GLU A 41 -10.30 -5.20 9.18
N GLU A 42 -10.58 -6.22 9.99
CA GLU A 42 -10.14 -7.58 9.64
C GLU A 42 -10.81 -8.02 8.34
N ASN A 43 -10.03 -8.68 7.48
CA ASN A 43 -10.44 -9.17 6.17
C ASN A 43 -10.65 -8.10 5.08
N THR A 44 -10.17 -6.88 5.25
CA THR A 44 -10.07 -5.91 4.13
C THR A 44 -9.05 -6.41 3.10
N PRO A 45 -9.35 -6.42 1.79
CA PRO A 45 -8.40 -6.79 0.76
C PRO A 45 -7.13 -5.92 0.79
N VAL A 46 -5.97 -6.55 0.67
CA VAL A 46 -4.67 -5.88 0.58
C VAL A 46 -4.08 -6.11 -0.79
N TYR A 47 -3.60 -5.06 -1.43
CA TYR A 47 -3.15 -5.07 -2.81
C TYR A 47 -1.64 -4.86 -2.95
N ALA A 48 -1.04 -5.50 -3.96
CA ALA A 48 0.34 -5.19 -4.37
C ALA A 48 0.40 -3.77 -4.93
N VAL A 49 1.32 -2.95 -4.43
CA VAL A 49 1.43 -1.54 -4.86
C VAL A 49 2.15 -1.41 -6.19
N ALA A 50 2.89 -2.43 -6.62
CA ALA A 50 3.56 -2.51 -7.91
C ALA A 50 3.74 -3.98 -8.31
N SER A 51 3.92 -4.25 -9.61
CA SER A 51 4.22 -5.60 -10.09
C SER A 51 5.57 -6.09 -9.55
N GLY A 52 5.69 -7.39 -9.33
CA GLY A 52 6.90 -7.95 -8.75
C GLY A 52 6.82 -9.45 -8.49
N THR A 53 7.84 -9.95 -7.78
CA THR A 53 7.89 -11.35 -7.35
C THR A 53 7.74 -11.42 -5.84
N VAL A 54 6.78 -12.22 -5.37
CA VAL A 54 6.60 -12.50 -3.95
C VAL A 54 7.80 -13.30 -3.45
N LYS A 55 8.54 -12.77 -2.49
CA LYS A 55 9.73 -13.42 -1.91
C LYS A 55 9.45 -14.04 -0.55
N ALA A 56 8.43 -13.54 0.15
CA ALA A 56 7.89 -14.16 1.35
C ALA A 56 6.37 -14.02 1.37
N ALA A 57 5.69 -15.08 1.81
CA ALA A 57 4.29 -15.09 2.17
C ALA A 57 4.14 -16.13 3.29
N ARG A 58 4.33 -15.72 4.54
CA ARG A 58 4.44 -16.64 5.68
C ARG A 58 4.04 -15.96 6.98
N PHE A 59 3.93 -16.76 8.03
CA PHE A 59 3.73 -16.29 9.40
C PHE A 59 5.07 -16.13 10.12
N ASN A 60 5.23 -15.08 10.92
CA ASN A 60 6.26 -15.01 11.96
C ASN A 60 5.65 -14.68 13.33
N ASP A 61 6.18 -15.33 14.35
CA ASP A 61 5.70 -15.15 15.72
C ASP A 61 6.19 -13.81 16.32
N GLY A 62 5.34 -13.14 17.10
CA GLY A 62 5.65 -11.93 17.87
C GLY A 62 6.06 -10.66 17.10
N GLY A 63 6.10 -10.69 15.76
CA GLY A 63 6.51 -9.56 14.91
C GLY A 63 5.40 -9.13 13.96
N TYR A 64 5.57 -9.45 12.68
CA TYR A 64 4.66 -9.07 11.59
C TYR A 64 3.40 -9.94 11.52
N GLY A 65 3.36 -11.11 12.18
CA GLY A 65 2.27 -12.07 12.00
C GLY A 65 2.30 -12.69 10.61
N TYR A 66 1.14 -12.85 9.97
CA TYR A 66 1.13 -13.14 8.53
C TYR A 66 1.57 -11.91 7.75
N TYR A 67 2.53 -12.11 6.86
CA TYR A 67 3.03 -11.04 6.02
C TYR A 67 3.37 -11.51 4.63
N VAL A 68 3.37 -10.56 3.70
CA VAL A 68 3.85 -10.71 2.33
C VAL A 68 5.00 -9.74 2.11
N ALA A 69 6.08 -10.19 1.50
CA ALA A 69 7.17 -9.33 1.02
C ALA A 69 7.35 -9.52 -0.48
N ILE A 70 7.38 -8.42 -1.23
CA ILE A 70 7.45 -8.41 -2.69
C ILE A 70 8.71 -7.68 -3.11
N ASP A 71 9.45 -8.28 -4.04
CA ASP A 71 10.57 -7.66 -4.73
C ASP A 71 10.11 -7.09 -6.06
N HIS A 72 10.38 -5.80 -6.27
CA HIS A 72 10.05 -5.06 -7.48
C HIS A 72 11.30 -4.81 -8.35
N GLY A 73 12.43 -5.47 -8.03
CA GLY A 73 13.69 -5.41 -8.75
C GLY A 73 14.69 -4.45 -8.12
N ASN A 74 14.33 -3.17 -7.95
CA ASN A 74 15.20 -2.15 -7.36
C ASN A 74 14.79 -1.70 -5.95
N TYR A 75 13.67 -2.19 -5.45
CA TYR A 75 13.13 -1.92 -4.13
C TYR A 75 12.17 -3.06 -3.76
N GLY A 76 11.77 -3.12 -2.49
CA GLY A 76 10.78 -4.09 -2.05
C GLY A 76 9.74 -3.47 -1.14
N THR A 77 8.65 -4.20 -0.96
CA THR A 77 7.54 -3.82 -0.08
C THR A 77 7.18 -4.95 0.88
N LEU A 78 6.67 -4.59 2.05
CA LEU A 78 6.19 -5.54 3.05
C LEU A 78 4.80 -5.15 3.54
N TYR A 79 3.94 -6.16 3.67
CA TYR A 79 2.54 -6.06 4.10
C TYR A 79 2.35 -7.00 5.26
N ALA A 80 2.06 -6.49 6.45
CA ALA A 80 2.02 -7.27 7.68
C ALA A 80 0.67 -7.20 8.39
N HIS A 81 0.61 -7.98 9.47
CA HIS A 81 -0.56 -8.16 10.34
C HIS A 81 -1.76 -8.74 9.60
N LEU A 82 -1.52 -9.47 8.52
CA LEU A 82 -2.57 -10.06 7.71
C LEU A 82 -3.31 -11.14 8.50
N ASN A 83 -4.56 -11.41 8.16
CA ASN A 83 -5.27 -12.58 8.65
C ASN A 83 -4.89 -13.83 7.82
N ARG A 84 -4.69 -13.63 6.51
CA ARG A 84 -4.25 -14.67 5.57
C ARG A 84 -3.53 -14.05 4.37
N THR A 85 -2.66 -14.83 3.74
CA THR A 85 -2.08 -14.51 2.43
C THR A 85 -2.92 -15.14 1.32
N SER A 86 -2.99 -14.48 0.16
CA SER A 86 -3.62 -15.00 -1.06
C SER A 86 -2.60 -15.45 -2.11
N VAL A 87 -1.31 -15.32 -1.78
CA VAL A 87 -0.16 -15.65 -2.62
C VAL A 87 0.85 -16.47 -1.83
N PHE A 88 1.80 -17.07 -2.54
CA PHE A 88 2.92 -17.84 -1.98
C PHE A 88 4.26 -17.35 -2.53
N ALA A 89 5.36 -17.65 -1.83
CA ALA A 89 6.70 -17.28 -2.28
C ALA A 89 7.00 -17.89 -3.66
N GLY A 90 7.53 -17.06 -4.57
CA GLY A 90 7.74 -17.38 -5.99
C GLY A 90 6.62 -16.91 -6.92
N SER A 91 5.46 -16.46 -6.40
CA SER A 91 4.38 -15.94 -7.23
C SER A 91 4.80 -14.62 -7.91
N SER A 92 4.52 -14.48 -9.19
CA SER A 92 4.48 -13.18 -9.86
C SER A 92 3.13 -12.51 -9.60
N VAL A 93 3.15 -11.21 -9.30
CA VAL A 93 1.94 -10.42 -9.06
C VAL A 93 1.99 -9.14 -9.87
N GLU A 94 0.84 -8.71 -10.37
CA GLU A 94 0.69 -7.40 -11.00
C GLU A 94 0.28 -6.35 -9.95
N ALA A 95 0.59 -5.09 -10.21
CA ALA A 95 0.06 -3.97 -9.43
C ALA A 95 -1.47 -4.06 -9.29
N GLY A 96 -1.98 -3.86 -8.07
CA GLY A 96 -3.40 -3.97 -7.76
C GLY A 96 -3.90 -5.40 -7.52
N SER A 97 -3.07 -6.43 -7.69
CA SER A 97 -3.46 -7.81 -7.35
C SER A 97 -3.68 -7.97 -5.85
N ILE A 98 -4.73 -8.71 -5.46
CA ILE A 98 -4.95 -9.07 -4.06
C ILE A 98 -3.86 -10.04 -3.62
N ILE A 99 -3.10 -9.67 -2.59
CA ILE A 99 -2.00 -10.47 -2.03
C ILE A 99 -2.34 -11.07 -0.67
N GLY A 100 -3.40 -10.60 -0.04
CA GLY A 100 -3.87 -11.08 1.24
C GLY A 100 -5.00 -10.22 1.76
N TYR A 101 -5.29 -10.40 3.05
CA TYR A 101 -6.34 -9.66 3.72
C TYR A 101 -5.84 -9.20 5.08
N SER A 102 -6.12 -7.95 5.43
CA SER A 102 -5.74 -7.35 6.72
C SER A 102 -6.27 -8.16 7.89
N GLY A 103 -5.62 -8.02 9.03
CA GLY A 103 -5.97 -8.75 10.24
C GLY A 103 -5.36 -8.09 11.46
N LYS A 104 -5.07 -8.92 12.45
CA LYS A 104 -4.49 -8.52 13.74
C LYS A 104 -3.48 -9.54 14.25
N THR A 105 -2.74 -10.18 13.35
CA THR A 105 -1.75 -11.19 13.74
C THR A 105 -0.38 -10.56 14.04
N GLY A 106 0.41 -11.21 14.89
CA GLY A 106 1.69 -10.66 15.35
C GLY A 106 1.52 -9.66 16.50
N ALA A 107 2.50 -8.77 16.66
CA ALA A 107 2.51 -7.77 17.74
C ALA A 107 1.71 -6.52 17.34
N VAL A 108 0.42 -6.51 17.64
CA VAL A 108 -0.51 -5.42 17.31
C VAL A 108 -1.45 -5.09 18.45
N THR A 109 -1.95 -3.85 18.49
CA THR A 109 -2.98 -3.41 19.44
C THR A 109 -4.41 -3.54 18.90
N GLY A 110 -4.56 -3.69 17.58
CA GLY A 110 -5.85 -3.84 16.91
C GLY A 110 -5.69 -4.05 15.40
N PRO A 111 -6.79 -4.31 14.67
CA PRO A 111 -6.75 -4.53 13.23
C PRO A 111 -6.24 -3.31 12.46
N HIS A 112 -5.24 -3.54 11.60
CA HIS A 112 -4.68 -2.56 10.68
C HIS A 112 -3.82 -3.27 9.62
N LEU A 113 -3.38 -2.52 8.60
CA LEU A 113 -2.30 -2.93 7.71
C LEU A 113 -1.03 -2.18 8.10
N HIS A 114 0.03 -2.92 8.45
CA HIS A 114 1.37 -2.35 8.51
C HIS A 114 2.05 -2.48 7.14
N PHE A 115 2.47 -1.36 6.57
CA PHE A 115 3.04 -1.29 5.23
C PHE A 115 4.42 -0.64 5.23
N GLU A 116 5.39 -1.29 4.60
CA GLU A 116 6.76 -0.78 4.46
C GLU A 116 7.18 -0.69 2.99
N ILE A 117 8.03 0.30 2.70
CA ILE A 117 8.81 0.39 1.47
C ILE A 117 10.29 0.35 1.85
N ARG A 118 11.06 -0.54 1.22
CA ARG A 118 12.50 -0.69 1.44
C ARG A 118 13.27 -0.34 0.17
N ILE A 119 14.27 0.55 0.27
CA ILE A 119 15.10 1.04 -0.85
C ILE A 119 16.15 0.02 -1.32
N THR A 120 15.84 -1.26 -1.28
CA THR A 120 16.77 -2.33 -1.63
C THR A 120 16.04 -3.56 -2.17
N PRO A 121 16.68 -4.35 -3.06
CA PRO A 121 16.17 -5.64 -3.49
C PRO A 121 16.04 -6.63 -2.34
N TYR A 122 15.34 -7.76 -2.56
CA TYR A 122 15.04 -8.67 -1.45
C TYR A 122 16.29 -9.30 -0.81
N GLU A 123 17.39 -9.39 -1.54
CA GLU A 123 18.65 -9.97 -1.06
C GLU A 123 19.18 -9.24 0.18
N ASN A 124 18.98 -7.92 0.26
CA ASN A 124 19.41 -7.09 1.39
C ASN A 124 18.21 -6.60 2.22
N PHE A 125 17.03 -7.19 2.03
CA PHE A 125 15.78 -6.71 2.60
C PHE A 125 15.87 -6.60 4.12
N TRP A 126 16.51 -7.59 4.75
CA TRP A 126 16.56 -7.75 6.21
C TRP A 126 17.78 -7.06 6.84
N ASP A 127 18.65 -6.45 6.03
CA ASP A 127 19.89 -5.84 6.50
C ASP A 127 19.62 -4.53 7.22
N ARG A 128 20.24 -4.37 8.39
CA ARG A 128 20.25 -3.09 9.10
C ARG A 128 21.30 -2.17 8.50
N VAL A 129 21.01 -0.87 8.44
CA VAL A 129 22.01 0.13 8.08
C VAL A 129 22.87 0.40 9.32
N GLU A 130 24.14 0.01 9.29
CA GLU A 130 25.04 0.15 10.43
C GLU A 130 25.40 1.62 10.75
N CYS A 131 25.45 2.48 9.74
CA CYS A 131 25.94 3.85 9.87
C CYS A 131 24.86 4.92 10.10
N ASP A 132 23.58 4.56 10.01
CA ASP A 132 22.45 5.47 10.21
C ASP A 132 21.39 4.77 11.06
N SER A 133 21.42 5.05 12.36
CA SER A 133 20.50 4.48 13.34
C SER A 133 19.04 4.93 13.12
N SER A 134 18.80 5.91 12.24
CA SER A 134 17.45 6.34 11.84
C SER A 134 16.88 5.52 10.67
N VAL A 135 17.69 4.77 9.93
CA VAL A 135 17.21 3.95 8.80
C VAL A 135 17.29 2.48 9.18
N PHE A 136 16.39 2.06 10.07
CA PHE A 136 16.22 0.64 10.36
C PHE A 136 15.77 -0.09 9.09
N MET A 137 16.46 -1.18 8.74
CA MET A 137 16.09 -2.08 7.63
C MET A 137 15.98 -1.42 6.24
N ARG A 138 16.67 -0.30 5.99
CA ARG A 138 16.63 0.42 4.69
C ARG A 138 15.20 0.85 4.31
N THR A 139 14.37 1.17 5.29
CA THR A 139 12.99 1.63 5.05
C THR A 139 12.96 3.12 4.75
N VAL A 140 11.92 3.55 4.04
CA VAL A 140 11.60 4.96 3.79
C VAL A 140 10.14 5.20 4.09
N ASP A 141 9.76 6.46 4.34
CA ASP A 141 8.37 6.83 4.57
C ASP A 141 7.49 6.49 3.35
N PRO A 142 6.58 5.51 3.46
CA PRO A 142 5.66 5.14 2.38
C PRO A 142 4.73 6.28 1.96
N MET A 143 4.43 7.23 2.87
CA MET A 143 3.52 8.33 2.57
C MET A 143 4.05 9.23 1.45
N LEU A 144 5.37 9.38 1.30
CA LEU A 144 5.95 10.16 0.19
C LEU A 144 5.50 9.63 -1.19
N PHE A 145 5.45 8.31 -1.34
CA PHE A 145 5.08 7.64 -2.58
C PHE A 145 3.57 7.53 -2.74
N ILE A 146 2.84 7.34 -1.62
CA ILE A 146 1.38 7.31 -1.63
C ILE A 146 0.83 8.69 -1.98
N GLU A 147 1.36 9.75 -1.38
CA GLU A 147 1.00 11.11 -1.72
C GLU A 147 1.41 11.44 -3.15
N GLU A 148 2.59 11.06 -3.61
CA GLU A 148 2.96 11.24 -5.02
C GLU A 148 2.02 10.50 -5.97
N TYR A 149 1.62 9.28 -5.64
CA TYR A 149 0.61 8.56 -6.41
C TYR A 149 -0.72 9.31 -6.35
N GLN A 150 -1.20 9.69 -5.17
CA GLN A 150 -2.48 10.37 -4.98
C GLN A 150 -2.50 11.80 -5.49
N LYS A 151 -1.35 12.45 -5.66
CA LYS A 151 -1.22 13.74 -6.32
C LYS A 151 -1.85 13.60 -7.68
N LEU A 152 -2.93 14.35 -7.85
CA LEU A 152 -3.46 14.64 -9.16
C LEU A 152 -2.33 15.35 -9.94
N PRO A 153 -2.30 15.25 -11.28
CA PRO A 153 -1.84 16.39 -12.05
C PRO A 153 -2.53 17.61 -11.43
N GLU A 154 -1.78 18.61 -10.99
CA GLU A 154 -2.33 19.80 -10.28
C GLU A 154 -3.49 20.47 -11.06
N ASP A 155 -3.71 20.06 -12.31
CA ASP A 155 -4.65 20.54 -13.31
C ASP A 155 -5.70 19.52 -13.80
N LEU A 156 -5.79 18.27 -13.30
CA LEU A 156 -6.80 17.33 -13.82
C LEU A 156 -8.21 17.71 -13.32
N SER A 157 -8.87 18.56 -14.10
CA SER A 157 -10.27 18.95 -13.92
C SER A 157 -11.20 17.74 -14.01
N VAL A 158 -12.41 17.87 -13.45
CA VAL A 158 -13.44 16.82 -13.54
C VAL A 158 -13.78 16.55 -15.00
N GLU A 159 -13.74 17.58 -15.85
CA GLU A 159 -13.99 17.52 -17.28
C GLU A 159 -12.89 16.73 -18.00
N SER A 160 -11.62 17.00 -17.72
CA SER A 160 -10.51 16.24 -18.30
C SER A 160 -10.53 14.78 -17.86
N ALA A 161 -10.83 14.52 -16.58
CA ALA A 161 -10.99 13.16 -16.06
C ALA A 161 -12.16 12.44 -16.74
N ARG A 162 -13.29 13.13 -16.92
CA ARG A 162 -14.46 12.62 -17.63
C ARG A 162 -14.11 12.19 -19.05
N GLU A 163 -13.40 13.02 -19.81
CA GLU A 163 -13.03 12.71 -21.19
C GLU A 163 -12.08 11.50 -21.29
N ILE A 164 -11.13 11.37 -20.37
CA ILE A 164 -10.24 10.21 -20.31
C ILE A 164 -11.05 8.93 -20.07
N VAL A 165 -11.90 8.92 -19.04
CA VAL A 165 -12.71 7.74 -18.68
C VAL A 165 -13.66 7.38 -19.82
N LYS A 166 -14.38 8.37 -20.35
CA LYS A 166 -15.30 8.19 -21.48
C LYS A 166 -14.59 7.52 -22.67
N THR A 167 -13.44 8.06 -23.06
CA THR A 167 -12.70 7.59 -24.23
C THR A 167 -12.11 6.20 -24.01
N LYS A 168 -11.43 6.00 -22.89
CA LYS A 168 -10.70 4.75 -22.60
C LYS A 168 -11.62 3.58 -22.28
N ALA A 169 -12.74 3.84 -21.60
CA ALA A 169 -13.73 2.83 -21.24
C ALA A 169 -14.90 2.73 -22.25
N SER A 170 -14.89 3.52 -23.33
CA SER A 170 -15.94 3.55 -24.36
C SER A 170 -17.35 3.74 -23.79
N LEU A 171 -17.50 4.67 -22.84
CA LEU A 171 -18.78 4.95 -22.17
C LEU A 171 -19.57 6.04 -22.90
N GLU A 172 -20.90 5.94 -22.84
CA GLU A 172 -21.81 6.98 -23.36
C GLU A 172 -21.85 8.21 -22.44
N ASP A 173 -22.20 9.37 -23.00
CA ASP A 173 -22.33 10.62 -22.23
C ASP A 173 -23.30 10.50 -21.06
N LYS A 174 -24.45 9.85 -21.27
CA LYS A 174 -25.46 9.64 -20.22
C LYS A 174 -24.91 8.85 -19.03
N THR A 175 -24.00 7.91 -19.28
CA THR A 175 -23.36 7.10 -18.24
C THR A 175 -22.35 7.94 -17.46
N MET A 176 -21.58 8.77 -18.17
CA MET A 176 -20.65 9.70 -17.54
C MET A 176 -21.38 10.78 -16.73
N ASP A 177 -22.51 11.30 -17.23
CA ASP A 177 -23.34 12.27 -16.50
C ASP A 177 -23.83 11.68 -15.18
N TYR A 178 -24.32 10.44 -15.20
CA TYR A 178 -24.72 9.75 -13.99
C TYR A 178 -23.54 9.55 -13.02
N ILE A 179 -22.39 9.05 -13.51
CA ILE A 179 -21.21 8.83 -12.67
C ILE A 179 -20.71 10.13 -12.06
N VAL A 180 -20.70 11.23 -12.80
CA VAL A 180 -20.14 12.50 -12.32
C VAL A 180 -21.13 13.23 -11.42
N ASN A 181 -22.40 13.34 -11.81
CA ASN A 181 -23.36 14.23 -11.17
C ASN A 181 -24.28 13.54 -10.17
N ASP A 182 -24.63 12.28 -10.41
CA ASP A 182 -25.66 11.55 -9.64
C ASP A 182 -25.06 10.50 -8.69
N TYR A 183 -23.87 9.99 -8.99
CA TYR A 183 -23.19 9.01 -8.15
C TYR A 183 -22.56 9.68 -6.93
N ARG A 184 -22.73 9.05 -5.76
CA ARG A 184 -22.13 9.53 -4.52
C ARG A 184 -20.60 9.49 -4.64
N TYR A 185 -19.96 10.66 -4.50
CA TYR A 185 -18.53 10.87 -4.75
C TYR A 185 -18.11 10.81 -6.23
N GLY A 186 -19.03 11.09 -7.15
CA GLY A 186 -18.80 11.02 -8.61
C GLY A 186 -17.56 11.74 -9.12
N HIS A 187 -17.30 12.95 -8.62
CA HIS A 187 -16.10 13.73 -8.98
C HIS A 187 -14.79 13.04 -8.57
N ASP A 188 -14.76 12.39 -7.41
CA ASP A 188 -13.58 11.68 -6.93
C ASP A 188 -13.42 10.34 -7.67
N LEU A 189 -14.53 9.63 -7.89
CA LEU A 189 -14.56 8.39 -8.65
C LEU A 189 -14.05 8.59 -10.08
N VAL A 190 -14.54 9.61 -10.79
CA VAL A 190 -14.13 9.85 -12.19
C VAL A 190 -12.65 10.20 -12.29
N LYS A 191 -12.10 10.95 -11.34
CA LYS A 191 -10.66 11.25 -11.28
C LYS A 191 -9.83 9.99 -11.01
N LYS A 192 -10.30 9.12 -10.10
CA LYS A 192 -9.66 7.82 -9.82
C LYS A 192 -9.69 6.88 -11.02
N LEU A 193 -10.83 6.81 -11.72
CA LEU A 193 -10.97 6.04 -12.95
C LEU A 193 -10.08 6.59 -14.07
N ALA A 194 -10.03 7.91 -14.25
CA ALA A 194 -9.19 8.55 -15.26
C ALA A 194 -7.72 8.18 -15.04
N LYS A 195 -7.27 8.19 -13.78
CA LYS A 195 -5.93 7.79 -13.39
C LYS A 195 -5.63 6.32 -13.65
N ALA A 196 -6.58 5.42 -13.39
CA ALA A 196 -6.42 3.99 -13.65
C ALA A 196 -6.33 3.66 -15.16
N LEU A 197 -6.82 4.55 -16.02
CA LEU A 197 -6.90 4.38 -17.47
C LEU A 197 -5.77 5.11 -18.26
N GLN A 198 -4.93 5.88 -17.56
CA GLN A 198 -3.71 6.50 -18.09
C GLN A 198 -2.56 5.50 -18.16
#